data_AF-A0A380JYF7-F1
#
_entry.id   AF-A0A380JYF7-F1
#
_cell.length_a   1.000
_cell.length_b   1.000
_cell.length_c   1.000
_cell.angle_alpha   90.00
_cell.angle_beta   90.00
_cell.angle_gamma   90.00
#
_symmetry.space_group_name_H-M   'P 1'
#
loop_
_entity.id
_entity.type
_entity.pdbx_description
1 polymer ?
#
loop_
_entity_poly.entity_id
_entity_poly.type
_entity_poly.pdbx_seq_one_letter_code
_entity_poly.pdbx_strand_id
1 'polypeptide(L)'
;MTLIKLVEEYKETYPVALISDCFGATFYRWKSEGEKPYRRDDIVEAIEQLCMANHYIYGYRTITRLLKKRYNLVVNHKKVYRIMKAHGWTCRTRKKKAPNLTT
;
A
#
# COMPACT_ATOMS: atom_id res chain seq x y z
N MET A 1 15.11 10.39 -19.78
CA MET A 1 14.18 9.58 -20.61
C MET A 1 14.04 8.23 -19.91
N THR A 2 12.83 7.77 -19.55
CA THR A 2 12.64 6.44 -18.93
C THR A 2 12.29 5.41 -20.01
N LEU A 3 12.69 4.15 -19.82
CA LEU A 3 12.41 3.05 -20.77
C LEU A 3 10.92 2.96 -21.14
N ILE A 4 10.02 3.25 -20.19
CA ILE A 4 8.58 3.26 -20.41
C ILE A 4 8.16 4.32 -21.43
N LYS A 5 8.70 5.54 -21.33
CA LYS A 5 8.39 6.63 -22.27
C LYS A 5 8.90 6.33 -23.68
N LEU A 6 10.09 5.74 -23.77
CA LEU A 6 10.67 5.29 -25.03
C LEU A 6 9.78 4.22 -25.70
N VAL A 7 9.35 3.21 -24.95
CA VAL A 7 8.50 2.14 -25.49
C VAL A 7 7.10 2.65 -25.85
N GLU A 8 6.52 3.58 -25.09
CA GLU A 8 5.22 4.19 -25.41
C GLU A 8 5.27 4.99 -26.73
N GLU A 9 6.40 5.67 -27.00
CA GLU A 9 6.66 6.41 -28.24
C GLU A 9 6.81 5.49 -29.46
N TYR A 10 7.49 4.35 -29.29
CA TYR A 10 7.70 3.38 -30.36
C TYR A 10 6.55 2.37 -30.56
N LYS A 11 5.56 2.30 -29.66
CA LYS A 11 4.44 1.35 -29.78
C LYS A 11 3.55 1.63 -31.00
N GLU A 12 3.50 2.88 -31.45
CA GLU A 12 2.72 3.29 -32.61
C GLU A 12 3.45 2.96 -33.94
N THR A 13 4.76 2.72 -33.88
CA THR A 13 5.61 2.48 -35.06
C THR A 13 5.99 1.01 -35.22
N TYR A 14 6.09 0.25 -34.12
CA TYR A 14 6.58 -1.12 -34.12
C TYR A 14 5.55 -2.10 -33.56
N PRO A 15 5.44 -3.32 -34.15
CA PRO A 15 4.56 -4.36 -33.62
C PRO A 15 4.94 -4.74 -32.18
N VAL A 16 3.93 -5.02 -31.36
CA VAL A 16 4.09 -5.43 -29.96
C VAL A 16 5.04 -6.64 -29.80
N ALA A 17 5.05 -7.55 -30.78
CA ALA A 17 5.97 -8.69 -30.80
C ALA A 17 7.45 -8.26 -30.78
N LEU A 18 7.81 -7.26 -31.60
CA LEU A 18 9.18 -6.75 -31.68
C LEU A 18 9.61 -6.03 -30.39
N ILE A 19 8.67 -5.31 -29.79
CA ILE A 19 8.86 -4.64 -28.50
C ILE A 19 9.05 -5.66 -27.37
N SER A 20 8.25 -6.73 -27.39
CA SER A 20 8.34 -7.84 -26.43
C SER A 20 9.66 -8.60 -26.56
N ASP A 21 10.15 -8.83 -27.79
CA ASP A 21 11.44 -9.51 -28.02
C ASP A 21 12.64 -8.65 -27.58
N CYS A 22 12.60 -7.34 -27.85
CA CYS A 22 13.69 -6.42 -27.49
C CYS A 22 13.80 -6.13 -25.98
N PHE A 23 12.68 -5.95 -25.29
CA PHE A 23 12.66 -5.51 -23.89
C PHE A 23 12.21 -6.60 -22.89
N GLY A 24 11.67 -7.71 -23.40
CA GLY A 24 11.22 -8.85 -22.61
C GLY A 24 10.05 -8.55 -21.66
N ALA A 25 9.77 -9.51 -20.77
CA ALA A 25 8.76 -9.38 -19.71
C ALA A 25 9.06 -8.24 -18.70
N THR A 26 10.27 -7.68 -18.74
CA THR A 26 10.73 -6.58 -17.87
C THR A 26 9.95 -5.29 -18.12
N PHE A 27 9.60 -5.01 -19.38
CA PHE A 27 8.79 -3.84 -19.75
C PHE A 27 7.41 -3.87 -19.09
N TYR A 28 6.66 -4.97 -19.27
CA TYR A 28 5.32 -5.11 -18.70
C TYR A 28 5.33 -5.12 -17.17
N ARG A 29 6.39 -5.67 -16.56
CA ARG A 29 6.60 -5.57 -15.11
C ARG A 29 6.69 -4.12 -14.65
N TRP A 30 7.50 -3.29 -15.32
CA TRP A 30 7.66 -1.87 -14.96
C TRP A 30 6.42 -1.02 -15.29
N LYS A 31 5.76 -1.30 -16.41
CA LYS A 31 4.47 -0.69 -16.76
C LYS A 31 3.43 -0.93 -15.67
N SER A 32 3.30 -2.17 -15.20
CA SER A 32 2.39 -2.52 -14.10
C SER A 32 2.74 -1.88 -12.75
N GLU A 33 4.02 -1.52 -12.52
CA GLU A 33 4.45 -0.82 -11.31
C GLU A 33 4.06 0.66 -11.36
N GLY A 34 4.07 1.27 -12.56
CA GLY A 34 3.66 2.66 -12.79
C GLY A 34 2.14 2.87 -12.82
N GLU A 35 1.36 1.86 -13.20
CA GLU A 35 -0.11 1.90 -13.24
C GLU A 35 -0.77 1.67 -11.86
N LYS A 36 0.00 1.39 -10.80
CA LYS A 36 -0.57 1.22 -9.47
C LYS A 36 -1.15 2.55 -9.01
N PRO A 37 -2.43 2.58 -8.55
CA PRO A 37 -3.08 3.83 -8.17
C PRO A 37 -2.41 4.51 -6.97
N TYR A 38 -1.58 3.78 -6.21
CA TYR A 38 -0.87 4.27 -5.04
C TYR A 38 0.53 3.66 -4.99
N ARG A 39 1.54 4.45 -4.60
CA ARG A 39 2.87 3.90 -4.33
C ARG A 39 2.82 3.04 -3.07
N ARG A 40 3.76 2.09 -2.97
CA ARG A 40 3.83 1.24 -1.79
C ARG A 40 4.05 2.07 -0.53
N ASP A 41 4.87 3.11 -0.64
CA ASP A 41 5.25 3.98 0.48
C ASP A 41 4.03 4.77 0.99
N ASP A 42 3.20 5.31 0.10
CA ASP A 42 1.95 6.02 0.46
C ASP A 42 1.01 5.14 1.31
N ILE A 43 0.91 3.85 0.98
CA ILE A 43 0.08 2.90 1.74
C ILE A 43 0.66 2.65 3.13
N VAL A 44 1.98 2.54 3.23
CA VAL A 44 2.66 2.30 4.52
C VAL A 44 2.47 3.52 5.43
N GLU A 45 2.66 4.73 4.89
CA GLU A 45 2.47 5.98 5.62
C GLU A 45 1.02 6.13 6.11
N ALA A 46 0.03 5.87 5.25
CA ALA A 46 -1.38 5.93 5.65
C ALA A 46 -1.74 4.91 6.75
N ILE A 47 -1.14 3.71 6.70
CA ILE A 47 -1.30 2.70 7.77
C ILE A 47 -0.67 3.21 9.07
N GLU A 48 0.54 3.76 9.01
CA GLU A 48 1.25 4.30 10.18
C GLU A 48 0.44 5.40 10.86
N GLN A 49 -0.01 6.40 10.10
CA GLN A 49 -0.82 7.51 10.60
C GLN A 49 -2.08 7.01 11.30
N LEU A 50 -2.78 6.02 10.72
CA LEU A 50 -3.96 5.42 11.35
C LEU A 50 -3.61 4.64 12.61
N CYS A 51 -2.48 3.93 12.64
CA CYS A 51 -2.04 3.18 13.82
C CYS A 51 -1.68 4.13 14.96
N MET A 52 -0.89 5.18 14.68
CA MET A 52 -0.50 6.19 15.66
C MET A 52 -1.70 6.97 16.20
N ALA A 53 -2.59 7.46 15.32
CA ALA A 53 -3.78 8.21 15.73
C ALA A 53 -4.72 7.40 16.65
N ASN A 54 -4.74 6.07 16.48
CA ASN A 54 -5.55 5.18 17.30
C ASN A 54 -4.74 4.48 18.41
N HIS A 55 -3.54 4.96 18.71
CA HIS A 55 -2.67 4.43 19.77
C HIS A 55 -2.45 2.91 19.66
N TYR A 56 -2.40 2.40 18.43
CA TYR A 56 -2.27 0.98 18.12
C TYR A 56 -3.37 0.07 18.70
N ILE A 57 -4.52 0.63 19.09
CA ILE A 57 -5.67 -0.13 19.65
C ILE A 57 -6.40 -0.91 18.54
N TYR A 58 -6.31 -0.45 17.29
CA TYR A 58 -7.04 -1.05 16.18
C TYR A 58 -6.21 -2.11 15.47
N GLY A 59 -6.83 -3.28 15.24
CA GLY A 59 -6.28 -4.33 14.40
C GLY A 59 -6.42 -4.05 12.91
N TYR A 60 -5.72 -4.85 12.10
CA TYR A 60 -5.62 -4.66 10.65
C TYR A 60 -6.97 -4.65 9.92
N ARG A 61 -7.99 -5.37 10.42
CA ARG A 61 -9.36 -5.34 9.87
C ARG A 61 -9.96 -3.94 9.97
N THR A 62 -9.84 -3.31 11.14
CA THR A 62 -10.34 -1.96 11.39
C THR A 62 -9.53 -0.92 10.62
N ILE A 63 -8.20 -1.07 10.59
CA ILE A 63 -7.33 -0.20 9.78
C ILE A 63 -7.70 -0.27 8.30
N THR A 64 -7.95 -1.47 7.75
CA THR A 64 -8.39 -1.63 6.35
C THR A 64 -9.68 -0.87 6.07
N ARG A 65 -10.65 -0.90 6.99
CA ARG A 65 -11.90 -0.13 6.88
C ARG A 65 -11.64 1.38 6.91
N LEU A 66 -10.74 1.84 7.78
CA LEU A 66 -10.39 3.25 7.91
C LEU A 66 -9.62 3.78 6.69
N LEU A 67 -8.74 2.97 6.10
CA LEU A 67 -8.06 3.29 4.84
C LEU A 67 -9.06 3.57 3.73
N LYS A 68 -10.05 2.68 3.55
CA LYS A 68 -11.13 2.87 2.57
C LYS A 68 -11.97 4.11 2.90
N LYS A 69 -12.32 4.34 4.16
CA LYS A 69 -13.22 5.44 4.56
C LYS A 69 -12.57 6.82 4.46
N ARG A 70 -11.30 6.96 4.87
CA ARG A 70 -10.63 8.27 5.00
C ARG A 70 -9.82 8.66 3.78
N TYR A 71 -9.19 7.68 3.13
CA TYR A 71 -8.24 7.92 2.05
C TYR A 71 -8.74 7.36 0.71
N ASN A 72 -9.94 6.77 0.67
CA ASN A 72 -10.45 6.01 -0.48
C ASN A 72 -9.49 4.91 -0.97
N LEU A 73 -8.61 4.44 -0.07
CA LEU A 73 -7.59 3.43 -0.35
C LEU A 73 -8.18 2.02 -0.20
N VAL A 74 -8.42 1.35 -1.32
CA VAL A 74 -8.86 -0.05 -1.34
C VAL A 74 -7.64 -0.97 -1.35
N VAL A 75 -7.22 -1.40 -0.17
CA VAL A 75 -6.07 -2.30 0.01
C VAL A 75 -6.56 -3.64 0.56
N ASN A 76 -6.00 -4.75 0.03
CA ASN A 76 -6.29 -6.08 0.56
C ASN A 76 -5.89 -6.18 2.04
N HIS A 77 -6.81 -6.63 2.90
CA HIS A 77 -6.57 -6.79 4.33
C HIS A 77 -5.36 -7.67 4.66
N LYS A 78 -5.01 -8.65 3.81
CA LYS A 78 -3.78 -9.46 3.96
C LYS A 78 -2.52 -8.63 3.77
N LYS A 79 -2.53 -7.67 2.83
CA LYS A 79 -1.41 -6.74 2.61
C LYS A 79 -1.27 -5.80 3.80
N VAL A 80 -2.38 -5.25 4.30
CA VAL A 80 -2.37 -4.43 5.53
C VAL A 80 -1.80 -5.21 6.72
N TYR A 81 -2.23 -6.46 6.91
CA TYR A 81 -1.69 -7.33 7.96
C TYR A 81 -0.17 -7.55 7.81
N ARG A 82 0.32 -7.86 6.60
CA ARG A 82 1.74 -8.06 6.34
C ARG A 82 2.58 -6.82 6.67
N ILE A 83 2.11 -5.64 6.27
CA ILE A 83 2.76 -4.36 6.58
C ILE A 83 2.77 -4.15 8.11
N MET A 84 1.61 -4.19 8.76
CA MET A 84 1.53 -3.99 10.21
C MET A 84 2.40 -5.00 10.99
N LYS A 85 2.46 -6.26 10.55
CA LYS A 85 3.31 -7.29 11.16
C LYS A 85 4.80 -6.98 10.98
N ALA A 86 5.21 -6.57 9.78
CA ALA A 86 6.61 -6.24 9.49
C ALA A 86 7.11 -5.05 10.32
N HIS A 87 6.24 -4.07 10.60
CA HIS A 87 6.57 -2.87 11.38
C HIS A 87 6.24 -2.98 12.88
N GLY A 88 5.73 -4.12 13.37
CA GLY A 88 5.36 -4.29 14.78
C GLY A 88 4.14 -3.46 15.23
N TRP A 89 3.31 -3.00 14.30
CA TRP A 89 2.09 -2.22 14.56
C TRP A 89 0.88 -3.10 14.88
N THR A 90 1.11 -4.26 15.49
CA THR A 90 0.02 -5.15 15.89
C THR A 90 -0.84 -4.51 16.97
N CYS A 91 -2.13 -4.88 16.98
CA CYS A 91 -3.10 -4.41 17.96
C CYS A 91 -2.58 -4.59 19.39
N ARG A 92 -2.60 -3.51 20.18
CA ARG A 92 -2.23 -3.51 21.59
C ARG A 92 -3.47 -3.59 22.46
N THR A 93 -3.37 -4.34 23.56
CA THR A 93 -4.43 -4.41 24.56
C THR A 93 -4.68 -3.02 25.14
N ARG A 94 -5.95 -2.61 25.17
CA ARG A 94 -6.36 -1.38 25.84
C ARG A 94 -5.99 -1.46 27.31
N LYS A 95 -5.24 -0.48 27.83
CA LYS A 95 -4.97 -0.37 29.26
C LYS A 95 -6.30 -0.31 30.02
N LYS A 96 -6.47 -1.15 31.05
CA LYS A 96 -7.63 -1.06 31.94
C LYS A 96 -7.59 0.30 32.64
N LYS A 97 -8.74 0.99 32.71
CA LYS A 97 -8.86 2.16 33.58
C LYS A 97 -8.74 1.66 35.02
N ALA A 98 -7.85 2.26 35.82
CA ALA A 98 -7.83 2.00 37.25
C ALA A 98 -9.19 2.44 37.84
N PRO A 99 -9.74 1.70 38.81
CA PRO A 99 -10.91 2.20 39.54
C PRO A 99 -10.53 3.55 40.17
N ASN A 100 -11.41 4.54 40.03
CA ASN A 100 -11.22 5.83 40.67
C ASN A 100 -11.20 5.59 42.18
N LEU A 101 -10.03 5.63 42.80
CA LEU A 101 -9.90 5.62 44.25
C LEU A 101 -10.38 7.00 44.73
N THR A 102 -11.66 7.13 45.04
CA THR A 102 -12.18 8.29 45.78
C THR A 102 -11.63 8.19 47.20
N THR A 103 -10.68 9.07 47.53
CA THR A 103 -10.30 9.38 48.91
C THR A 103 -11.33 10.33 49.49
#